data_AF-A0A6P7FUS1-F1
#
_entry.id   AF-A0A6P7FUS1-F1
#
_cell.length_a   1.000
_cell.length_b   1.000
_cell.length_c   1.000
_cell.angle_alpha   90.00
_cell.angle_beta   90.00
_cell.angle_gamma   90.00
#
_symmetry.space_group_name_H-M   'P 1'
#
loop_
_entity.id
_entity.type
_entity.pdbx_description
1 polymer ?
#
loop_
_entity_poly.entity_id
_entity_poly.type
_entity_poly.pdbx_seq_one_letter_code
_entity_poly.pdbx_strand_id
1 'polypeptide(L)'
;MASSSVGVKDFYKNKNIFITGGTGFVGVTLLEKILRSIPEHGEIFLLMRPKKGKEISERLNEIKKNSVFETLLKDKDVEQVCLIQILI
;
A
#
# COMPACT_ATOMS: atom_id res chain seq x y z
N MET A 1 -10.50 -27.55 22.30
CA MET A 1 -9.35 -26.85 21.67
C MET A 1 -9.89 -25.54 21.11
N ALA A 2 -9.61 -24.41 21.75
CA ALA A 2 -10.07 -23.12 21.26
C ALA A 2 -9.36 -22.82 19.94
N SER A 3 -10.12 -22.60 18.87
CA SER A 3 -9.60 -22.02 17.64
C SER A 3 -9.12 -20.61 17.99
N SER A 4 -7.84 -20.44 18.28
CA SER A 4 -7.24 -19.12 18.47
C SER A 4 -7.17 -18.47 17.09
N SER A 5 -8.18 -17.66 16.77
CA SER A 5 -8.17 -16.85 15.57
C SER A 5 -6.96 -15.92 15.63
N VAL A 6 -5.98 -16.14 14.75
CA VAL A 6 -4.83 -15.24 14.61
C VAL A 6 -5.37 -13.86 14.25
N GLY A 7 -5.00 -12.83 15.01
CA GLY A 7 -5.42 -11.46 14.73
C GLY A 7 -4.92 -10.99 13.36
N VAL A 8 -5.68 -10.14 12.68
CA VAL A 8 -5.33 -9.67 11.32
C VAL A 8 -3.92 -9.07 11.27
N LYS A 9 -3.53 -8.30 12.30
CA LYS A 9 -2.18 -7.72 12.39
C LYS A 9 -1.09 -8.79 12.47
N ASP A 10 -1.30 -9.79 13.33
CA ASP A 10 -0.35 -10.90 13.52
C ASP A 10 -0.24 -11.76 12.27
N PHE A 11 -1.35 -11.92 11.54
CA PHE A 11 -1.37 -12.64 10.27
C PHE A 11 -0.47 -11.96 9.23
N TYR A 12 -0.50 -10.64 9.10
CA TYR A 12 0.27 -9.90 8.10
C TYR A 12 1.67 -9.47 8.57
N LYS A 13 2.03 -9.73 9.82
CA LYS A 13 3.38 -9.45 10.35
C LYS A 13 4.44 -10.15 9.50
N ASN A 14 5.44 -9.39 9.09
CA ASN A 14 6.58 -9.75 8.24
C ASN A 14 6.21 -10.40 6.90
N LYS A 15 4.95 -10.27 6.45
CA LYS A 15 4.51 -10.80 5.15
C LYS A 15 4.58 -9.73 4.08
N ASN A 16 5.01 -10.13 2.89
CA ASN A 16 4.91 -9.31 1.70
C ASN A 16 3.44 -9.26 1.23
N ILE A 17 2.99 -8.08 0.78
CA ILE A 17 1.59 -7.81 0.43
C ILE A 17 1.52 -7.34 -1.01
N PHE A 18 0.84 -8.10 -1.86
CA PHE A 18 0.57 -7.70 -3.25
C PHE A 18 -0.84 -7.11 -3.37
N ILE A 19 -0.93 -5.85 -3.81
CA ILE A 19 -2.19 -5.10 -3.93
C ILE A 19 -2.51 -4.86 -5.39
N THR A 20 -3.68 -5.32 -5.82
CA THR A 20 -4.28 -4.97 -7.11
C THR A 20 -5.34 -3.87 -6.93
N GLY A 21 -5.60 -3.08 -7.97
CA GLY A 21 -6.55 -1.97 -7.88
C GLY A 21 -6.13 -0.87 -6.90
N GLY A 22 -4.85 -0.83 -6.52
CA GLY A 22 -4.34 0.04 -5.46
C GLY A 22 -4.35 1.54 -5.78
N THR A 23 -4.64 1.92 -7.02
CA THR A 23 -4.87 3.33 -7.41
C THR A 23 -6.32 3.77 -7.26
N GLY A 24 -7.25 2.86 -6.98
CA GLY A 24 -8.65 3.18 -6.72
C GLY A 24 -8.86 3.69 -5.30
N PHE A 25 -10.03 4.30 -5.03
CA PHE A 25 -10.36 4.89 -3.73
C PHE A 25 -10.08 3.94 -2.56
N VAL A 26 -10.67 2.73 -2.58
CA VAL A 26 -10.48 1.72 -1.53
C VAL A 26 -9.03 1.23 -1.47
N GLY A 27 -8.37 1.05 -2.61
CA GLY A 27 -7.00 0.55 -2.67
C GLY A 27 -6.00 1.51 -2.02
N VAL A 28 -6.16 2.81 -2.26
CA VAL A 28 -5.33 3.86 -1.68
C VAL A 28 -5.56 3.96 -0.16
N THR A 29 -6.81 3.86 0.31
CA THR A 29 -7.11 3.81 1.75
C THR A 29 -6.60 2.52 2.42
N LEU A 30 -6.67 1.38 1.73
CA LEU A 30 -6.12 0.12 2.24
C LEU A 30 -4.61 0.23 2.44
N LEU A 31 -3.90 0.85 1.48
CA LEU A 31 -2.46 1.09 1.58
C LEU A 31 -2.13 1.94 2.82
N GLU A 32 -2.82 3.06 3.03
CA GLU A 32 -2.69 3.87 4.26
C GLU A 32 -2.91 3.03 5.52
N LYS A 33 -3.99 2.24 5.52
CA LYS A 33 -4.40 1.46 6.68
C LYS A 33 -3.35 0.43 7.08
N ILE A 34 -2.74 -0.24 6.11
CA ILE A 34 -1.66 -1.20 6.32
C ILE A 34 -0.43 -0.48 6.90
N LEU A 35 0.04 0.58 6.24
CA LEU A 35 1.20 1.36 6.67
C LEU A 35 1.05 1.88 8.10
N ARG A 36 -0.15 2.31 8.49
CA ARG A 36 -0.44 2.80 9.84
C ARG A 36 -0.64 1.70 10.87
N SER A 37 -1.35 0.62 10.52
CA SER A 37 -1.86 -0.35 11.51
C SER A 37 -0.96 -1.58 11.67
N ILE A 38 -0.08 -1.84 10.71
CA ILE A 38 0.78 -3.03 10.64
C ILE A 38 2.21 -2.56 10.31
N PRO A 39 2.89 -1.84 11.23
CA PRO A 39 4.22 -1.28 10.96
C PRO A 39 5.30 -2.34 10.69
N GLU A 40 5.04 -3.59 11.07
CA GLU A 40 5.91 -4.75 10.85
C GLU A 40 5.54 -5.52 9.58
N HIS A 41 4.93 -4.88 8.56
CA HIS A 41 4.69 -5.53 7.28
C HIS A 41 6.02 -5.82 6.56
N GLY A 42 6.03 -6.82 5.68
CA GLY A 42 7.12 -6.99 4.71
C GLY A 42 7.04 -5.96 3.58
N GLU A 43 7.47 -6.34 2.37
CA GLU A 43 7.38 -5.46 1.21
C GLU A 43 5.93 -5.34 0.71
N ILE A 44 5.49 -4.12 0.42
CA ILE A 44 4.21 -3.87 -0.24
C ILE A 44 4.46 -3.66 -1.72
N PHE A 45 3.81 -4.47 -2.54
CA PHE A 45 3.88 -4.44 -3.99
C PHE A 45 2.58 -3.92 -4.58
N LEU A 46 2.66 -2.77 -5.25
CA LEU A 46 1.50 -2.15 -5.88
C LEU A 46 1.44 -2.44 -7.38
N LEU A 47 0.40 -3.13 -7.83
CA LEU A 47 0.14 -3.33 -9.25
C LEU A 47 -0.41 -2.04 -9.88
N MET A 48 0.37 -1.44 -10.78
CA MET A 48 -0.06 -0.28 -11.55
C MET A 48 0.12 -0.51 -13.05
N ARG A 49 -0.90 -0.10 -13.81
CA ARG A 49 -0.84 -0.01 -15.29
C ARG A 49 -0.34 1.38 -15.71
N PRO A 50 0.30 1.55 -16.87
CA PRO A 50 0.50 2.88 -17.44
C PRO A 50 -0.86 3.52 -17.79
N LYS A 51 -0.90 4.87 -17.85
CA LYS A 51 -2.02 5.63 -18.40
C LYS A 51 -1.48 6.44 -19.57
N LYS A 52 -2.26 6.63 -20.65
CA LYS A 52 -1.82 7.45 -21.80
C LYS A 52 -1.32 8.81 -21.33
N GLY A 53 -0.06 9.12 -21.61
CA GLY A 53 0.58 10.40 -21.27
C GLY A 53 0.97 10.59 -19.80
N LYS A 54 1.03 9.52 -18.98
CA LYS A 54 1.60 9.58 -17.63
C LYS A 54 2.50 8.39 -17.35
N GLU A 55 3.71 8.69 -16.91
CA GLU A 55 4.65 7.69 -16.43
C GLU A 55 4.16 7.11 -15.10
N ILE A 56 4.55 5.87 -14.82
CA ILE A 56 4.12 5.18 -13.59
C ILE A 56 4.70 5.86 -12.35
N SER A 57 5.91 6.42 -12.43
CA SER A 57 6.51 7.23 -11.36
C SER A 57 5.66 8.45 -11.02
N GLU A 58 5.12 9.15 -12.02
CA GLU A 58 4.19 10.27 -11.82
C GLU A 58 2.90 9.82 -11.15
N ARG A 59 2.36 8.67 -11.58
CA ARG A 59 1.17 8.09 -10.97
C ARG A 59 1.39 7.70 -9.50
N LEU A 60 2.58 7.21 -9.15
CA LEU A 60 2.91 6.95 -7.75
C LEU A 60 2.98 8.26 -6.95
N ASN A 61 3.62 9.29 -7.51
CA ASN A 61 3.70 10.60 -6.86
C ASN A 61 2.31 11.19 -6.60
N GLU A 62 1.36 10.98 -7.51
CA GLU A 62 -0.05 11.37 -7.31
C GLU A 62 -0.71 10.61 -6.16
N ILE A 63 -0.45 9.31 -6.02
CA ILE A 63 -0.96 8.51 -4.90
C ILE A 63 -0.36 9.01 -3.58
N LYS A 64 0.95 9.25 -3.52
CA LYS A 64 1.62 9.78 -2.31
C LYS A 64 1.07 11.15 -1.89
N LYS A 65 0.62 11.98 -2.84
CA LYS A 65 0.01 13.30 -2.59
C LYS A 65 -1.48 13.24 -2.23
N ASN A 66 -2.08 12.05 -2.20
CA ASN A 66 -3.49 11.92 -1.82
C ASN A 66 -3.69 12.31 -0.35
N SER A 67 -4.73 13.10 -0.07
CA SER A 67 -5.02 13.61 1.28
C SER A 67 -5.22 12.51 2.32
N VAL A 68 -5.55 11.27 1.91
CA VAL A 68 -5.63 10.13 2.83
C VAL A 68 -4.32 9.90 3.60
N PHE A 69 -3.18 10.25 3.02
CA PHE A 69 -1.86 10.06 3.63
C PHE A 69 -1.43 11.24 4.52
N GLU A 70 -2.17 12.35 4.58
CA GLU A 70 -1.78 13.55 5.35
C GLU A 70 -1.53 13.26 6.83
N THR A 71 -2.29 12.33 7.42
CA THR A 71 -2.10 11.95 8.83
C THR A 71 -0.90 11.04 9.01
N LEU A 72 -0.68 10.11 8.07
CA LEU A 72 0.46 9.18 8.09
C LEU A 72 1.79 9.92 7.89
N LEU A 73 1.83 10.88 6.97
CA LEU A 73 3.00 11.65 6.58
C LEU A 73 3.49 12.65 7.65
N LYS A 74 2.66 12.95 8.66
CA LYS A 74 3.08 13.77 9.82
C LYS A 74 4.05 13.02 10.73
N ASP A 75 3.89 11.70 10.82
CA ASP A 75 4.63 10.85 11.75
C ASP A 75 5.71 10.01 11.06
N LYS A 76 5.63 9.79 9.73
CA LYS A 76 6.50 8.88 8.97
C LYS A 76 6.70 9.25 7.50
N ASP A 77 7.89 8.94 6.96
CA ASP A 77 8.15 8.95 5.52
C ASP A 77 7.61 7.68 4.82
N VAL A 78 6.87 7.84 3.71
CA VAL A 78 6.18 6.76 2.97
C VAL A 78 7.06 6.18 1.85
N GLU A 79 8.38 6.16 2.07
CA GLU A 79 9.35 5.64 1.09
C GLU A 79 9.31 4.11 0.93
N GLN A 80 8.55 3.40 1.77
CA GLN A 80 8.61 1.92 1.87
C GLN A 80 7.65 1.16 0.94
N VAL A 81 7.10 1.79 -0.10
CA VAL A 81 6.18 1.12 -1.05
C VAL A 81 6.92 0.78 -2.33
N CYS A 82 7.15 -0.52 -2.56
CA CYS A 82 7.81 -1.02 -3.77
C CYS A 82 6.80 -1.14 -4.92
N LEU A 83 7.13 -0.57 -6.09
CA LEU A 83 6.25 -0.62 -7.25
C LEU A 83 6.52 -1.86 -8.08
N ILE A 84 5.45 -2.59 -8.41
CA ILE A 84 5.49 -3.58 -9.49
C ILE A 84 4.73 -3.01 -10.67
N GLN A 85 5.46 -2.67 -11.73
CA GLN A 85 4.86 -2.37 -13.02
C GLN A 85 4.44 -3.67 -13.71
N ILE A 86 3.21 -3.73 -14.21
CA ILE A 86 2.86 -4.74 -15.22
C ILE A 86 2.42 -3.99 -16.48
N LEU A 87 3.17 -4.24 -17.56
CA LEU A 87 2.83 -3.86 -18.92
C LEU A 87 1.94 -5.00 -19.47
N ILE A 88 0.64 -4.93 -19.25
CA ILE A 88 -0.36 -5.74 -19.99
C ILE A 88 -0.99 -4.88 -21.06
#